data_AF-A0A172WFW3-F1
#
_entry.id   AF-A0A172WFW3-F1
#
_cell.length_a   1.000
_cell.length_b   1.000
_cell.length_c   1.000
_cell.angle_alpha   90.00
_cell.angle_beta   90.00
_cell.angle_gamma   90.00
#
_symmetry.space_group_name_H-M   'P 1'
#
loop_
_entity.id
_entity.type
_entity.pdbx_description
1 polymer ?
#
loop_
_entity_poly.entity_id
_entity_poly.type
_entity_poly.pdbx_seq_one_letter_code
_entity_poly.pdbx_strand_id
1 'polypeptide(L)' 'MAMRENVVLFLALWIITAALVSPSVEIFLTIALIGILITLEIGEFYLPRDVKSSLKLSAYLLLLTFAFIVARKVYEVIK' A
#
# COMPACT_ATOMS: atom_id res chain seq x y z
N MET A 1 18.56 -12.17 -5.33
CA MET A 1 17.43 -13.07 -5.03
C MET A 1 16.82 -12.74 -3.67
N ALA A 2 17.58 -12.80 -2.58
CA ALA A 2 17.12 -12.54 -1.20
C ALA A 2 16.20 -11.31 -1.00
N MET A 3 16.52 -10.14 -1.59
CA MET A 3 15.73 -8.93 -1.34
C MET A 3 14.32 -8.99 -1.94
N ARG A 4 14.14 -9.63 -3.11
CA ARG A 4 12.83 -9.76 -3.74
C ARG A 4 11.95 -10.73 -2.96
N GLU A 5 12.53 -11.82 -2.49
CA GLU A 5 11.86 -12.81 -1.62
C GLU A 5 11.44 -12.18 -0.29
N ASN A 6 12.29 -11.34 0.32
CA ASN A 6 11.97 -10.63 1.56
C ASN A 6 10.80 -9.65 1.40
N VAL A 7 10.76 -8.91 0.29
CA VAL A 7 9.64 -7.98 0.00
C VAL A 7 8.33 -8.74 -0.20
N VAL A 8 8.37 -9.86 -0.92
CA VAL A 8 7.18 -10.71 -1.12
C VAL A 8 6.71 -11.32 0.20
N LEU A 9 7.63 -11.80 1.03
CA LEU A 9 7.31 -12.31 2.37
C LEU A 9 6.72 -11.23 3.27
N PHE A 10 7.30 -10.02 3.27
CA PHE A 10 6.76 -8.88 4.02
C PHE A 10 5.33 -8.57 3.57
N LEU A 11 5.08 -8.44 2.27
CA LEU A 11 3.75 -8.17 1.74
C LEU A 11 2.76 -9.29 2.06
N ALA A 12 3.16 -10.55 1.96
CA ALA A 12 2.31 -11.67 2.31
C ALA A 12 1.90 -11.62 3.80
N LEU A 13 2.88 -11.41 4.69
CA LEU A 13 2.63 -11.29 6.13
C LEU A 13 1.77 -10.06 6.44
N TRP A 14 2.03 -8.95 5.75
CA TRP A 14 1.27 -7.71 5.90
C TRP A 14 -0.19 -7.89 5.50
N ILE A 15 -0.47 -8.53 4.38
CA ILE A 15 -1.85 -8.77 3.93
C ILE A 15 -2.58 -9.72 4.88
N ILE A 16 -1.92 -10.78 5.36
CA ILE A 16 -2.52 -11.72 6.32
C ILE A 16 -2.84 -11.02 7.64
N THR A 17 -1.88 -10.25 8.18
CA THR A 17 -2.10 -9.48 9.42
C THR A 17 -3.19 -8.44 9.22
N ALA A 18 -3.16 -7.67 8.13
CA ALA A 18 -4.21 -6.71 7.79
C ALA A 18 -5.60 -7.37 7.76
N ALA A 19 -5.73 -8.55 7.17
CA ALA A 19 -7.00 -9.29 7.13
C ALA A 19 -7.48 -9.72 8.52
N LEU A 20 -6.55 -10.10 9.40
CA LEU A 20 -6.88 -10.54 10.77
C LEU A 20 -7.31 -9.37 11.69
N VAL A 21 -6.68 -8.21 11.55
CA VAL A 21 -6.96 -7.06 12.44
C VAL A 21 -8.13 -6.20 11.94
N SER A 22 -8.51 -6.35 10.67
CA SER A 22 -9.53 -5.47 10.06
C SER A 22 -10.95 -5.96 10.33
N PRO A 23 -11.79 -5.18 11.03
CA PRO A 23 -13.17 -5.56 11.31
C PRO A 23 -14.11 -5.36 10.11
N SER A 24 -13.65 -4.71 9.05
CA SER A 24 -14.41 -4.53 7.80
C SER A 24 -13.51 -4.59 6.58
N VAL A 25 -14.11 -4.88 5.41
CA VAL A 25 -13.40 -4.94 4.12
C VAL A 25 -12.76 -3.58 3.79
N GLU A 26 -13.41 -2.48 4.15
CA GLU A 26 -12.90 -1.13 3.92
C GLU A 26 -11.64 -0.84 4.74
N ILE A 27 -11.64 -1.22 6.03
CA ILE A 27 -10.47 -1.06 6.90
C ILE A 27 -9.33 -1.96 6.41
N PHE A 28 -9.66 -3.17 5.96
CA PHE A 28 -8.70 -4.08 5.34
C PHE A 28 -8.04 -3.46 4.11
N LEU A 29 -8.83 -2.94 3.17
CA LEU A 29 -8.30 -2.30 1.97
C LEU A 29 -7.42 -1.10 2.30
N THR A 30 -7.79 -0.32 3.31
CA THR A 30 -7.03 0.84 3.78
C THR A 30 -5.67 0.42 4.34
N ILE A 31 -5.64 -0.55 5.26
CA ILE A 31 -4.40 -1.05 5.88
C ILE A 31 -3.52 -1.77 4.85
N ALA A 32 -4.11 -2.54 3.94
CA ALA A 32 -3.41 -3.20 2.84
C ALA A 32 -2.74 -2.16 1.92
N LEU A 33 -3.46 -1.12 1.52
CA LEU A 33 -2.93 -0.02 0.71
C LEU A 33 -1.76 0.69 1.38
N ILE A 34 -1.85 0.95 2.69
CA ILE A 34 -0.74 1.57 3.45
C ILE A 34 0.53 0.72 3.36
N GLY A 35 0.45 -0.59 3.60
CA GLY A 35 1.64 -1.45 3.52
C GLY A 35 2.22 -1.56 2.11
N ILE A 36 1.36 -1.61 1.09
CA ILE A 36 1.80 -1.61 -0.31
C ILE A 36 2.51 -0.29 -0.65
N LEU A 37 1.96 0.84 -0.24
CA LEU A 37 2.54 2.17 -0.46
C LEU A 37 3.89 2.33 0.24
N ILE A 38 4.00 1.92 1.51
CA ILE A 38 5.27 1.93 2.26
C ILE A 38 6.31 1.07 1.54
N THR A 39 5.93 -0.12 1.09
CA THR A 39 6.85 -1.02 0.37
C THR A 39 7.33 -0.41 -0.95
N LEU A 40 6.45 0.28 -1.66
CA LEU A 40 6.77 1.00 -2.89
C LEU A 40 7.73 2.16 -2.64
N GLU A 41 7.46 2.98 -1.62
CA GLU A 41 8.29 4.13 -1.25
C GLU A 41 9.70 3.67 -0.84
N ILE A 42 9.78 2.67 0.05
CA ILE A 42 11.06 2.09 0.47
C ILE A 42 11.76 1.44 -0.73
N GLY A 43 11.03 0.72 -1.59
CA GLY A 43 11.56 0.14 -2.82
C GLY A 43 12.17 1.20 -3.74
N GLU A 44 11.60 2.39 -3.81
CA GLU A 44 12.12 3.51 -4.61
C GLU A 44 13.52 3.97 -4.16
N PHE A 45 13.86 3.80 -2.87
CA PHE A 45 15.22 4.08 -2.36
C PHE A 45 16.27 3.05 -2.81
N TYR A 46 15.85 1.81 -3.08
CA TYR A 46 16.76 0.71 -3.46
C TYR A 46 16.82 0.46 -4.97
N LEU A 47 15.94 1.08 -5.78
CA LEU A 47 15.89 0.85 -7.23
C LEU A 47 16.75 1.84 -8.05
N PRO A 48 17.37 1.38 -9.16
CA PRO A 48 18.10 2.24 -10.10
C PRO A 48 17.22 3.33 -10.72
N ARG A 49 17.82 4.47 -11.09
CA ARG A 49 17.11 5.66 -11.60
C ARG A 49 16.21 5.39 -12.81
N ASP A 50 16.55 4.41 -13.64
CA ASP A 50 15.82 4.09 -14.87
C ASP A 50 14.41 3.53 -14.63
N VAL A 51 14.18 2.88 -13.47
CA VAL A 51 12.87 2.30 -13.11
C VAL A 51 12.05 3.24 -12.21
N LYS A 52 12.70 4.31 -11.72
CA LYS A 52 12.17 5.21 -10.68
C LYS A 52 10.97 6.02 -11.15
N SER A 53 10.98 6.44 -12.43
CA SER A 53 9.89 7.25 -12.99
C SER A 53 8.57 6.49 -13.10
N SER A 54 8.61 5.21 -13.50
CA SER A 54 7.41 4.37 -13.58
C SER A 54 6.88 3.98 -12.20
N LEU A 55 7.77 3.67 -11.24
CA LEU A 55 7.37 3.38 -9.86
C LEU A 55 6.66 4.56 -9.20
N LYS A 56 7.17 5.78 -9.42
CA LYS A 56 6.53 7.01 -8.93
C LYS A 56 5.10 7.15 -9.43
N LEU A 57 4.87 6.93 -10.73
CA LEU A 57 3.53 7.02 -11.30
C LEU A 57 2.57 6.02 -10.63
N SER A 58 3.02 4.77 -10.43
CA SER A 58 2.23 3.74 -9.74
C SER A 58 1.94 4.12 -8.28
N ALA A 59 2.93 4.65 -7.55
CA ALA A 59 2.74 5.12 -6.18
C ALA A 59 1.73 6.27 -6.11
N TYR A 60 1.79 7.25 -7.04
CA TYR A 60 0.81 8.34 -7.12
C TYR A 60 -0.61 7.85 -7.38
N LEU A 61 -0.81 6.86 -8.27
CA LEU A 61 -2.13 6.27 -8.52
C LEU A 61 -2.67 5.50 -7.31
N LEU A 62 -1.80 4.77 -6.61
CA LEU A 62 -2.16 4.09 -5.36
C LEU A 62 -2.51 5.10 -4.25
N LEU A 63 -1.76 6.19 -4.12
CA LEU A 63 -2.04 7.27 -3.18
C LEU A 63 -3.38 7.96 -3.48
N LEU A 64 -3.70 8.17 -4.76
CA LEU A 64 -4.98 8.73 -5.17
C LEU A 64 -6.14 7.80 -4.80
N THR A 65 -5.96 6.49 -5.03
CA THR A 65 -6.94 5.46 -4.63
C THR A 65 -7.12 5.43 -3.11
N PHE A 66 -6.02 5.50 -2.36
CA PHE A 66 -6.02 5.56 -0.91
C PHE A 66 -6.75 6.82 -0.41
N ALA A 67 -6.43 7.99 -0.95
CA ALA A 67 -7.09 9.25 -0.61
C ALA A 67 -8.60 9.20 -0.89
N PHE A 68 -9.01 8.57 -2.00
CA PHE A 68 -10.43 8.41 -2.33
C PHE A 68 -11.16 7.52 -1.33
N ILE A 69 -10.57 6.39 -0.94
CA ILE A 69 -11.13 5.49 0.09
C ILE A 69 -11.29 6.23 1.42
N VAL A 70 -10.23 6.95 1.85
CA VAL A 70 -10.26 7.74 3.09
C VAL A 70 -11.32 8.85 3.02
N ALA A 71 -11.37 9.61 1.92
CA ALA A 71 -12.35 10.70 1.75
C ALA A 71 -13.79 10.19 1.79
N ARG A 72 -14.08 9.04 1.14
CA ARG A 72 -15.38 8.39 1.21
C ARG A 72 -15.71 7.97 2.64
N LYS A 73 -14.76 7.41 3.38
CA LYS A 73 -14.98 7.01 4.77
C LYS A 73 -15.23 8.21 5.68
N VAL A 74 -14.47 9.28 5.52
CA VAL A 74 -14.68 10.54 6.26
C VAL A 74 -16.09 11.07 6.00
N TYR A 75 -16.57 11.03 4.75
CA TYR A 75 -17.93 11.44 4.42
C TYR A 75 -19.00 10.56 5.06
N GLU A 76 -18.80 9.24 5.10
CA GLU A 76 -19.70 8.30 5.79
C GLU A 76 -19.73 8.48 7.31
N VAL A 77 -18.61 8.89 7.93
CA VAL A 77 -18.54 9.14 9.38
C VAL A 77 -19.11 10.51 9.75
N ILE A 78 -18.97 11.51 8.87
CA ILE A 78 -19.47 12.88 9.11
C ILE A 78 -20.99 12.96 8.91
N LYS A 79 -21.58 12.09 8.08
CA LYS A 79 -23.03 12.04 7.83
C LYS A 79 -23.76 11.23 8.89
#